data_AF-A0A4V2M3H7-F1
#
_entry.id   AF-A0A4V2M3H7-F1
#
_cell.length_a   1.000
_cell.length_b   1.000
_cell.length_c   1.000
_cell.angle_alpha   90.00
_cell.angle_beta   90.00
_cell.angle_gamma   90.00
#
_symmetry.space_group_name_H-M   'P 1'
#
loop_
_entity.id
_entity.type
_entity.pdbx_description
1 polymer ?
#
loop_
_entity_poly.entity_id
_entity_poly.type
_entity_poly.pdbx_seq_one_letter_code
_entity_poly.pdbx_strand_id
1 'polypeptide(L)'
;MLLTGRIVFPSGDRPVEASRVVARVEEVSRADAPAVIIAEQVQEHVVLPRDERGLPFAIDVRSASIDPRLRYSVRVHVDVSGTASVTPEDFISTTSYPVEFDAGELAVEVRRV
;
A
#
# COMPACT_ATOMS: atom_id res chain seq x y z
N MET A 1 10.00 0.01 13.41
CA MET A 1 8.63 0.11 13.97
C MET A 1 7.71 -0.52 12.96
N LEU A 2 6.66 -1.21 13.40
CA LEU A 2 5.83 -1.99 12.49
C LEU A 2 4.54 -1.24 12.18
N LEU A 3 4.33 -0.92 10.91
CA LEU A 3 3.05 -0.40 10.41
C LEU A 3 2.25 -1.56 9.82
N THR A 4 1.11 -1.87 10.42
CA THR A 4 0.24 -2.96 9.97
C THR A 4 -1.05 -2.43 9.37
N GLY A 5 -1.55 -3.10 8.34
CA GLY A 5 -2.79 -2.72 7.70
C GLY A 5 -3.37 -3.81 6.81
N ARG A 6 -4.48 -3.48 6.15
CA ARG A 6 -5.16 -4.33 5.18
C ARG A 6 -5.46 -3.57 3.90
N ILE A 7 -5.26 -4.26 2.79
CA ILE A 7 -5.66 -3.81 1.46
C ILE A 7 -7.10 -4.24 1.24
N VAL A 8 -7.98 -3.26 1.07
CA VAL A 8 -9.40 -3.46 0.85
C VAL A 8 -9.70 -3.32 -0.64
N PHE A 9 -10.20 -4.40 -1.24
CA PHE A 9 -10.58 -4.44 -2.64
C PHE A 9 -12.05 -4.04 -2.82
N PRO A 10 -12.42 -3.42 -3.95
CA PRO A 10 -13.81 -3.14 -4.25
C PRO A 10 -14.61 -4.45 -4.42
N SER A 11 -15.86 -4.44 -3.95
CA SER A 11 -16.74 -5.62 -4.04
C SER A 11 -16.92 -6.06 -5.49
N GLY A 12 -16.68 -7.34 -5.76
CA GLY A 12 -16.92 -7.96 -7.07
C GLY A 12 -15.80 -7.82 -8.11
N ASP A 13 -14.76 -7.03 -7.84
CA ASP A 13 -13.64 -6.80 -8.77
C ASP A 13 -12.29 -7.21 -8.16
N ARG A 14 -12.29 -8.07 -7.14
CA ARG A 14 -11.06 -8.57 -6.52
C ARG A 14 -10.40 -9.64 -7.41
N PRO A 15 -9.09 -9.53 -7.73
CA PRO A 15 -8.38 -10.57 -8.46
C PRO A 15 -8.17 -11.82 -7.59
N VAL A 16 -7.98 -12.98 -8.24
CA VAL A 16 -7.74 -14.27 -7.54
C VAL A 16 -6.27 -14.42 -7.14
N GLU A 17 -5.38 -13.83 -7.92
CA GLU A 17 -3.94 -13.80 -7.68
C GLU A 17 -3.36 -12.47 -8.14
N ALA A 18 -2.23 -12.10 -7.58
CA ALA A 18 -1.41 -10.99 -8.03
C ALA A 18 0.04 -11.46 -8.14
N SER A 19 0.71 -11.07 -9.21
CA SER A 19 2.14 -11.34 -9.35
C SER A 19 2.91 -10.65 -8.24
N ARG A 20 2.54 -9.41 -7.91
CA ARG A 20 3.24 -8.63 -6.89
C ARG A 20 2.29 -7.68 -6.16
N VAL A 21 2.48 -7.56 -4.84
CA VAL A 21 1.80 -6.57 -4.00
C VAL A 21 2.85 -5.73 -3.31
N VAL A 22 2.81 -4.43 -3.55
CA VAL A 22 3.73 -3.45 -2.97
C VAL A 22 2.94 -2.51 -2.08
N ALA A 23 3.26 -2.49 -0.79
CA ALA A 23 2.78 -1.49 0.15
C ALA A 23 3.97 -0.63 0.61
N ARG A 24 3.88 0.69 0.49
CA ARG A 24 5.00 1.59 0.77
C ARG A 24 4.58 2.81 1.56
N VAL A 25 5.48 3.28 2.41
CA VAL A 25 5.36 4.56 3.12
C VAL A 25 6.14 5.62 2.35
N GLU A 26 5.44 6.68 1.98
CA GLU A 26 5.99 7.81 1.25
C GLU A 26 5.96 9.07 2.12
N GLU A 27 7.02 9.89 2.03
CA GLU A 27 7.04 11.26 2.53
C GLU A 27 6.39 12.18 1.50
N VAL A 28 5.38 12.94 1.92
CA VAL A 28 4.48 13.74 1.06
C VAL A 28 4.30 15.18 1.56
N SER A 29 5.30 15.73 2.23
CA SER A 29 5.24 17.10 2.79
C SER A 29 5.34 18.16 1.70
N ARG A 30 5.94 17.82 0.55
CA ARG A 30 6.11 18.71 -0.61
C ARG A 30 5.13 18.28 -1.71
N ALA A 31 4.22 19.17 -2.08
CA ALA A 31 3.21 18.88 -3.10
C ALA A 31 3.80 18.77 -4.52
N ASP A 32 4.83 19.57 -4.82
CA ASP A 32 5.41 19.70 -6.16
C ASP A 32 6.73 18.92 -6.32
N ALA A 33 6.98 17.94 -5.45
CA ALA A 33 8.16 17.09 -5.51
C ALA A 33 7.75 15.62 -5.62
N PRO A 34 8.55 14.78 -6.30
CA PRO A 34 8.37 13.33 -6.24
C PRO A 34 8.37 12.87 -4.78
N ALA A 35 7.41 12.03 -4.43
CA ALA A 35 7.32 11.45 -3.10
C ALA A 35 8.55 10.57 -2.82
N VAL A 36 9.09 10.67 -1.61
CA VAL A 36 10.27 9.89 -1.20
C VAL A 36 9.80 8.61 -0.51
N ILE A 37 10.21 7.45 -1.02
CA ILE A 37 9.91 6.16 -0.39
C ILE A 37 10.79 6.00 0.85
N ILE A 38 10.15 5.84 2.00
CA ILE A 38 10.82 5.69 3.30
C ILE A 38 11.01 4.22 3.65
N ALA A 39 9.99 3.40 3.36
CA ALA A 39 9.99 1.97 3.58
C ALA A 39 8.98 1.32 2.63
N GLU A 40 9.22 0.06 2.28
CA GLU A 40 8.29 -0.73 1.49
C GLU A 40 8.29 -2.18 1.94
N GLN A 41 7.15 -2.82 1.71
CA GLN A 41 6.98 -4.25 1.80
C GLN A 41 6.52 -4.75 0.44
N VAL A 42 7.16 -5.82 -0.01
CA VAL A 42 6.89 -6.47 -1.28
C VAL A 42 6.49 -7.92 -1.00
N GLN A 43 5.36 -8.33 -1.55
CA GLN A 43 4.90 -9.72 -1.55
C GLN A 43 4.83 -10.18 -3.01
N GLU A 44 5.44 -11.32 -3.31
CA GLU A 44 5.48 -11.90 -4.66
C GLU A 44 4.55 -13.13 -4.71
N HIS A 45 3.94 -13.39 -5.87
CA HIS A 45 3.06 -14.53 -6.13
C HIS A 45 1.94 -14.68 -5.07
N VAL A 46 1.15 -13.61 -4.90
CA VAL A 46 0.17 -13.51 -3.84
C VAL A 46 -1.16 -14.13 -4.27
N VAL A 47 -1.59 -15.18 -3.57
CA VAL A 47 -2.95 -15.70 -3.68
C VAL A 47 -3.89 -14.83 -2.86
N LEU A 48 -4.96 -14.35 -3.50
CA LEU A 48 -5.94 -13.46 -2.89
C LEU A 48 -7.21 -14.26 -2.55
N PRO A 49 -7.40 -14.67 -1.27
CA PRO A 49 -8.59 -15.40 -0.88
C PRO A 49 -9.85 -14.55 -1.12
N ARG A 50 -10.96 -15.20 -1.49
CA ARG A 50 -12.24 -14.53 -1.78
C ARG A 50 -12.95 -13.96 -0.54
N ASP A 51 -12.29 -13.89 0.62
CA ASP A 51 -12.90 -13.30 1.80
C ASP A 51 -12.94 -11.77 1.70
N GLU A 52 -13.89 -11.13 2.39
CA GLU A 52 -14.05 -9.67 2.35
C GLU A 52 -13.13 -8.96 3.35
N ARG A 53 -12.26 -9.71 4.04
CA ARG A 53 -11.41 -9.17 5.11
C ARG A 53 -10.21 -8.37 4.61
N GLY A 54 -9.98 -8.36 3.30
CA GLY A 54 -8.82 -7.70 2.67
C GLY A 54 -7.54 -8.53 2.76
N LEU A 55 -6.47 -8.04 2.15
CA LEU A 55 -5.14 -8.65 2.19
C LEU A 55 -4.26 -7.94 3.25
N PRO A 56 -3.75 -8.63 4.29
CA PRO A 56 -2.90 -7.97 5.27
C PRO A 56 -1.53 -7.58 4.71
N PHE A 57 -0.97 -6.51 5.25
CA PHE A 57 0.41 -6.09 5.03
C PHE A 57 1.06 -5.61 6.32
N ALA A 58 2.38 -5.68 6.37
CA ALA A 58 3.18 -5.14 7.45
C ALA A 58 4.47 -4.54 6.88
N ILE A 59 4.71 -3.25 7.15
CA ILE A 59 5.89 -2.53 6.69
C ILE A 59 6.76 -2.24 7.91
N ASP A 60 8.03 -2.66 7.88
CA ASP A 60 9.00 -2.26 8.90
C ASP A 60 9.61 -0.91 8.53
N VAL A 61 9.24 0.10 9.30
CA VAL A 61 9.69 1.49 9.15
C VAL A 61 10.80 1.75 10.16
N ARG A 62 11.99 2.15 9.70
CA ARG A 62 13.07 2.52 10.63
C ARG A 62 12.71 3.81 11.34
N SER A 63 12.71 3.81 12.68
CA SER A 63 12.35 5.01 13.46
C SER A 63 13.26 6.20 13.18
N ALA A 64 14.53 5.96 12.83
CA ALA A 64 15.47 7.01 12.44
C ALA A 64 15.13 7.69 11.10
N SER A 65 14.25 7.10 10.30
CA SER A 65 13.82 7.64 9.00
C SER A 65 12.55 8.50 9.12
N ILE A 66 11.99 8.65 10.33
CA ILE A 66 10.78 9.44 10.59
C ILE A 66 11.15 10.76 11.27
N ASP A 67 10.74 11.86 10.64
CA ASP A 67 10.74 13.19 11.22
C ASP A 67 9.29 13.58 11.57
N PRO A 68 8.96 13.81 12.85
CA PRO A 68 7.61 14.20 13.28
C PRO A 68 7.06 15.49 12.63
N ARG A 69 7.92 16.30 11.99
CA ARG A 69 7.50 17.52 11.29
C ARG A 69 7.03 17.26 9.86
N LEU A 70 7.28 16.07 9.32
CA LEU A 70 6.93 15.68 7.97
C LEU A 70 5.62 14.89 7.94
N ARG A 71 5.01 14.82 6.76
CA ARG A 71 3.80 14.04 6.50
C ARG A 71 4.14 12.79 5.74
N TYR A 72 3.54 11.69 6.14
CA TYR A 72 3.73 10.38 5.53
C TYR A 72 2.39 9.80 5.08
N SER A 73 2.39 9.06 3.98
CA SER A 73 1.21 8.39 3.43
C SER A 73 1.54 6.97 2.98
N VAL A 74 0.60 6.05 3.15
CA VAL A 74 0.70 4.70 2.59
C VAL A 74 0.17 4.69 1.16
N ARG A 75 0.94 4.07 0.27
CA ARG A 75 0.52 3.71 -1.08
C ARG A 75 0.57 2.22 -1.28
N VAL A 76 -0.40 1.70 -2.02
CA VAL A 76 -0.47 0.30 -2.41
C VAL A 76 -0.58 0.20 -3.92
N HIS A 77 0.18 -0.75 -4.49
CA HIS A 77 0.05 -1.23 -5.87
C HIS A 77 -0.02 -2.75 -5.85
N VAL A 78 -1.10 -3.29 -6.38
CA VAL A 78 -1.30 -4.71 -6.65
C VAL A 78 -1.11 -4.88 -8.15
N ASP A 79 0.06 -5.40 -8.54
CA ASP A 79 0.40 -5.74 -9.91
C ASP A 79 -0.10 -7.16 -10.20
N VAL A 80 -1.17 -7.24 -10.99
CA VAL A 80 -1.79 -8.52 -11.35
C VAL A 80 -0.97 -9.20 -12.45
N SER A 81 -0.42 -8.40 -13.37
CA SER A 81 0.25 -8.87 -14.59
C SER A 81 1.72 -9.28 -14.41
N GLY A 82 2.39 -8.73 -13.38
CA GLY A 82 3.83 -8.91 -13.14
C GLY A 82 4.73 -8.02 -14.00
N THR A 83 4.18 -6.95 -14.60
CA THR A 83 4.95 -6.05 -15.47
C THR A 83 5.74 -4.99 -14.70
N ALA A 84 5.54 -4.89 -13.39
CA ALA A 84 6.04 -3.83 -12.50
C ALA A 84 5.63 -2.40 -12.91
N SER A 85 4.82 -2.27 -13.95
CA SER A 85 4.22 -1.03 -14.43
C SER A 85 2.74 -1.03 -14.07
N VAL A 86 2.14 0.15 -13.94
CA VAL A 86 0.70 0.25 -13.69
C VAL A 86 -0.06 -0.10 -14.97
N THR A 87 -0.84 -1.18 -14.92
CA THR A 87 -1.71 -1.65 -16.02
C THR A 87 -3.19 -1.57 -15.65
N PRO A 88 -4.13 -1.60 -16.63
CA PRO A 88 -5.58 -1.59 -16.35
C PRO A 88 -6.11 -2.78 -15.53
N GLU A 89 -5.31 -3.85 -15.37
CA GLU A 89 -5.67 -4.99 -14.52
C GLU A 89 -5.19 -4.82 -13.07
N ASP A 90 -4.39 -3.78 -12.80
CA ASP A 90 -3.81 -3.54 -11.48
C ASP A 90 -4.76 -2.78 -10.57
N PHE A 91 -4.47 -2.84 -9.27
CA PHE A 91 -5.16 -2.07 -8.26
C PHE A 91 -4.20 -1.11 -7.57
N ILE A 92 -4.62 0.14 -7.44
CA ILE A 92 -3.84 1.19 -6.79
C ILE A 92 -4.65 1.91 -5.72
N SER A 93 -3.98 2.37 -4.67
CA SER A 93 -4.57 3.34 -3.74
C SER A 93 -4.69 4.71 -4.42
N THR A 94 -5.90 5.22 -4.62
CA THR A 94 -6.11 6.53 -5.26
C THR A 94 -6.22 7.69 -4.27
N THR A 95 -6.56 7.40 -3.02
CA THR A 95 -6.62 8.35 -1.91
C THR A 95 -5.34 8.32 -1.09
N SER A 96 -5.10 9.37 -0.29
CA SER A 96 -4.00 9.42 0.66
C SER A 96 -4.39 8.72 1.95
N TYR A 97 -3.50 7.90 2.50
CA TYR A 97 -3.67 7.22 3.78
C TYR A 97 -2.59 7.69 4.75
N PRO A 98 -2.83 8.77 5.51
CA PRO A 98 -1.84 9.31 6.44
C PRO A 98 -1.34 8.24 7.42
N VAL A 99 -0.04 8.21 7.66
CA VAL A 99 0.53 7.29 8.64
C VAL A 99 0.46 7.94 10.02
N GLU A 100 -0.33 7.33 10.90
CA GLU A 100 -0.32 7.59 12.33
C GLU A 100 0.35 6.39 13.01
N PHE A 101 1.61 6.54 13.40
CA PHE A 101 2.43 5.42 13.89
C PHE A 101 1.95 4.81 15.23
N ASP A 102 1.03 5.49 15.92
CA ASP A 102 0.38 5.03 17.14
C ASP A 102 -1.09 4.57 16.91
N ALA A 103 -1.61 4.71 15.70
CA ALA A 103 -2.96 4.25 15.36
C ALA A 103 -2.95 2.74 15.06
N GLY A 104 -4.11 2.10 15.22
CA GLY A 104 -4.29 0.66 15.00
C GLY A 104 -4.09 0.21 13.54
N GLU A 105 -4.72 -0.89 13.16
CA GLU A 105 -4.61 -1.45 11.80
C GLU A 105 -5.20 -0.50 10.75
N LEU A 106 -4.39 -0.11 9.75
CA LEU A 106 -4.80 0.81 8.67
C LEU A 106 -5.57 0.06 7.57
N ALA A 107 -6.75 0.53 7.21
CA ALA A 107 -7.47 0.04 6.03
C ALA A 107 -7.13 0.91 4.80
N VAL A 108 -6.53 0.30 3.78
CA VAL A 108 -6.13 0.95 2.53
C VAL A 108 -7.00 0.43 1.40
N GLU A 109 -7.99 1.22 0.98
CA GLU A 109 -8.80 0.90 -0.19
C GLU A 109 -7.99 1.10 -1.47
N VAL A 110 -8.07 0.11 -2.35
CA VAL A 110 -7.52 0.17 -3.70
C VAL A 110 -8.65 0.19 -4.71
N ARG A 111 -8.35 0.71 -5.90
CA ARG A 111 -9.25 0.69 -7.05
C ARG A 111 -8.52 0.14 -8.23
N ARG A 112 -9.25 -0.56 -9.09
CA ARG A 112 -8.76 -0.92 -10.41
C ARG A 112 -8.43 0.35 -11.18
N VAL A 113 -7.32 0.32 -11.92
CA VAL A 113 -6.82 1.43 -12.75
C VAL A 113 -7.82 1.80 -13.84
#